data_AF-A0A915KAJ2-F1
#
_entry.id   AF-A0A915KAJ2-F1
#
_cell.length_a   1.000
_cell.length_b   1.000
_cell.length_c   1.000
_cell.angle_alpha   90.00
_cell.angle_beta   90.00
_cell.angle_gamma   90.00
#
_symmetry.space_group_name_H-M   'P 1'
#
loop_
_entity.id
_entity.type
_entity.pdbx_description
1 polymer ?
#
loop_
_entity_poly.entity_id
_entity_poly.type
_entity_poly.pdbx_seq_one_letter_code
_entity_poly.pdbx_strand_id
1 'polypeptide(L)'
;MTTQQPEPSTSDSEKNADGKFYVTFSPSFACGGAKKFKFKEFNRRILTLTPGTFLQTGSIIFTYYEEEVEKNVDGGQAVGVLKNFKTPDGQAGVFVSKMDLAKGVELKNGDLILSMRRCDHTTVANDMCAVCGVNLREKDGRPGERAFKSEAKFSVVHSEPNLLVACDEAKQLGGKDEQNLLETRRLALLVDLDLTLIHTTDVPIEQGLEDVHSFELCDPNFSRHVTYHVRLRPHARRFLAESSRLFELHICTFGAREYAHRVARILDPDRSLFGRRILSRDECFDQASKRNNLQKNFKI
;
A
#
# COMPACT_ATOMS: atom_id res chain seq x y z
N MET A 1 38.35 -9.86 -19.06
CA MET A 1 38.06 -8.70 -18.21
C MET A 1 37.72 -7.56 -19.13
N THR A 2 36.43 -7.39 -19.43
CA THR A 2 35.94 -6.37 -20.35
C THR A 2 35.11 -5.41 -19.51
N THR A 3 35.68 -4.26 -19.24
CA THR A 3 35.09 -3.17 -18.46
C THR A 3 33.97 -2.54 -19.27
N GLN A 4 32.71 -2.81 -18.91
CA GLN A 4 31.57 -2.03 -19.39
C GLN A 4 31.51 -0.73 -18.59
N GLN A 5 31.65 0.41 -19.29
CA GLN A 5 31.33 1.73 -18.75
C GLN A 5 29.81 1.83 -18.53
N PRO A 6 29.33 2.44 -17.43
CA PRO A 6 27.92 2.73 -17.28
C PRO A 6 27.51 3.90 -18.19
N GLU A 7 26.40 3.73 -18.88
CA GLU A 7 25.75 4.75 -19.71
C GLU A 7 25.36 6.00 -18.90
N PRO A 8 25.41 7.21 -19.49
CA PRO A 8 25.09 8.44 -18.77
C PRO A 8 23.57 8.56 -18.55
N SER A 9 23.15 8.45 -17.29
CA SER A 9 21.78 8.71 -16.85
C SER A 9 21.46 10.20 -17.02
N THR A 10 20.65 10.53 -18.03
CA THR A 10 20.09 11.87 -18.24
C THR A 10 18.86 12.06 -17.34
N SER A 11 19.08 12.53 -16.11
CA SER A 11 18.00 12.99 -15.22
C SER A 11 18.22 14.46 -14.87
N ASP A 12 17.94 15.35 -15.83
CA ASP A 12 17.90 16.81 -15.61
C ASP A 12 16.60 17.21 -14.90
N SER A 13 16.41 16.75 -13.67
CA SER A 13 15.40 17.30 -12.76
C SER A 13 15.98 17.34 -11.37
N GLU A 14 16.50 18.50 -10.95
CA GLU A 14 16.95 18.69 -9.57
C GLU A 14 15.79 18.40 -8.60
N LYS A 15 16.05 17.46 -7.69
CA LYS A 15 15.14 17.03 -6.63
C LYS A 15 14.96 18.16 -5.62
N ASN A 16 13.91 18.97 -5.76
CA ASN A 16 13.54 19.91 -4.69
C ASN A 16 12.44 19.32 -3.79
N ALA A 17 12.61 19.49 -2.48
CA ALA A 17 11.80 18.88 -1.43
C ALA A 17 10.33 19.33 -1.41
N ASP A 18 9.96 20.37 -2.18
CA ASP A 18 8.69 21.09 -2.03
C ASP A 18 7.64 20.80 -3.11
N GLY A 19 7.86 19.80 -3.98
CA GLY A 19 6.90 19.44 -5.04
C GLY A 19 6.75 20.51 -6.15
N LYS A 20 7.70 21.44 -6.23
CA LYS A 20 7.80 22.47 -7.27
C LYS A 20 8.88 22.10 -8.27
N PHE A 21 8.58 22.25 -9.56
CA PHE A 21 9.48 21.91 -10.66
C PHE A 21 9.90 23.16 -11.40
N TYR A 22 11.22 23.38 -11.43
CA TYR A 22 11.85 24.53 -12.04
C TYR A 22 12.63 24.11 -13.28
N VAL A 23 12.81 25.03 -14.23
CA VAL A 23 13.79 24.89 -15.30
C VAL A 23 15.19 24.89 -14.70
N THR A 24 15.98 23.84 -14.91
CA THR A 24 17.37 23.77 -14.47
C THR A 24 18.29 23.52 -15.67
N PHE A 25 19.26 24.42 -15.89
CA PHE A 25 20.33 24.21 -16.86
C PHE A 25 21.50 23.47 -16.20
N SER A 26 21.89 22.30 -16.72
CA SER A 26 23.10 21.60 -16.26
C SER A 26 24.34 22.46 -16.59
N PRO A 27 25.29 22.64 -15.65
CA PRO A 27 26.50 23.42 -15.90
C PRO A 27 27.52 22.55 -16.64
N SER A 28 27.29 22.24 -17.91
CA SER A 28 28.31 21.63 -18.76
C SER A 28 29.18 22.73 -19.37
N PHE A 29 30.35 22.89 -18.75
CA PHE A 29 31.53 23.60 -19.23
C PHE A 29 31.44 25.12 -19.39
N ALA A 30 32.51 25.76 -18.92
CA ALA A 30 32.78 27.18 -18.99
C ALA A 30 32.70 27.71 -20.44
N CYS A 31 31.54 28.18 -20.85
CA CYS A 31 31.42 29.25 -21.84
C CYS A 31 30.01 29.85 -21.75
N GLY A 32 29.93 31.16 -21.52
CA GLY A 32 28.67 31.90 -21.30
C GLY A 32 27.73 31.94 -22.51
N GLY A 33 27.14 30.80 -22.87
CA GLY A 33 26.03 30.69 -23.81
C GLY A 33 24.76 30.28 -23.07
N ALA A 34 23.76 31.16 -23.00
CA ALA A 34 22.44 30.79 -22.53
C ALA A 34 21.82 29.77 -23.52
N LYS A 35 21.56 28.54 -23.07
CA LYS A 35 20.76 27.58 -23.83
C LYS A 35 19.34 28.15 -23.98
N LYS A 36 18.83 28.24 -25.21
CA LYS A 36 17.46 28.71 -25.49
C LYS A 36 16.57 27.51 -25.78
N PHE A 37 15.54 27.30 -24.96
CA PHE A 37 14.50 26.32 -25.25
C PHE A 37 13.36 27.00 -26.01
N LYS A 38 13.00 26.46 -27.18
CA LYS A 38 11.82 26.90 -27.94
C LYS A 38 10.77 25.80 -27.99
N PHE A 39 9.59 26.09 -27.45
CA PHE A 39 8.44 25.20 -27.52
C PHE A 39 7.79 25.28 -28.90
N LYS A 40 7.92 24.22 -29.70
CA LYS A 40 7.38 24.18 -31.07
C LYS A 40 6.04 23.44 -31.19
N GLU A 41 5.78 22.44 -30.34
CA GLU A 41 4.55 21.63 -30.43
C GLU A 41 4.12 21.03 -29.08
N PHE A 42 2.83 21.11 -28.77
CA PHE A 42 2.24 20.42 -27.62
C PHE A 42 1.88 19.00 -28.02
N ASN A 43 2.38 18.00 -27.30
CA ASN A 43 1.76 16.69 -27.32
C ASN A 43 0.35 16.81 -26.68
N ARG A 44 -0.68 16.27 -27.33
CA ARG A 44 -2.11 16.46 -26.98
C ARG A 44 -2.45 16.21 -25.50
N ARG A 45 -1.66 15.41 -24.76
CA ARG A 45 -1.87 15.14 -23.32
C ARG A 45 -1.60 16.32 -22.39
N ILE A 46 -0.76 17.28 -22.77
CA ILE A 46 -0.40 18.45 -21.94
C ILE A 46 -1.53 19.48 -21.89
N LEU A 47 -2.31 19.57 -22.96
CA LEU A 47 -3.41 20.53 -23.09
C LEU A 47 -4.62 20.17 -22.22
N THR A 48 -4.66 18.95 -21.65
CA THR A 48 -5.81 18.43 -20.90
C THR A 48 -5.54 18.13 -19.42
N LEU A 49 -4.33 18.39 -18.89
CA LEU A 49 -4.05 18.20 -17.46
C LEU A 49 -4.81 19.26 -16.64
N THR A 50 -5.86 18.82 -15.95
CA THR A 50 -6.65 19.65 -15.04
C THR A 50 -6.10 19.55 -13.61
N PRO A 51 -6.05 20.66 -12.85
CA PRO A 51 -5.78 20.61 -11.41
C PRO A 51 -6.60 19.50 -10.73
N GLY A 52 -5.96 18.72 -9.87
CA GLY A 52 -6.55 17.53 -9.24
C GLY A 52 -6.26 16.21 -9.96
N THR A 53 -5.68 16.22 -11.17
CA THR A 53 -5.28 15.00 -11.87
C THR A 53 -4.13 14.30 -11.13
N PHE A 54 -4.26 13.00 -10.90
CA PHE A 54 -3.20 12.18 -10.31
C PHE A 54 -2.13 11.83 -11.35
N LEU A 55 -0.85 12.05 -11.01
CA LEU A 55 0.30 11.72 -11.86
C LEU A 55 1.14 10.62 -11.21
N GLN A 56 1.30 9.50 -11.93
CA GLN A 56 2.16 8.39 -11.53
C GLN A 56 3.63 8.68 -11.85
N THR A 57 4.55 8.05 -11.12
CA THR A 57 6.00 8.08 -11.40
C THR A 57 6.30 7.72 -12.86
N GLY A 58 7.27 8.42 -13.48
CA GLY A 58 7.64 8.24 -14.89
C GLY A 58 6.61 8.72 -15.93
N SER A 59 5.47 9.29 -15.53
CA SER A 59 4.48 9.85 -16.46
C SER A 59 5.10 11.00 -17.25
N ILE A 60 4.99 10.96 -18.58
CA ILE A 60 5.38 12.08 -19.43
C ILE A 60 4.41 13.23 -19.18
N ILE A 61 4.92 14.31 -18.60
CA ILE A 61 4.16 15.53 -18.34
C ILE A 61 4.12 16.35 -19.62
N PHE A 62 5.27 16.69 -20.21
CA PHE A 62 5.36 17.39 -21.49
C PHE A 62 6.55 16.98 -22.35
N THR A 63 6.56 17.43 -23.60
CA THR A 63 7.64 17.24 -24.58
C THR A 63 8.19 18.61 -24.98
N TYR A 64 9.50 18.74 -25.12
CA TYR A 64 10.16 19.98 -25.51
C TYR A 64 11.32 19.71 -26.47
N TYR A 65 11.71 20.74 -27.23
CA TYR A 65 12.91 20.70 -28.06
C TYR A 65 14.03 21.46 -27.36
N GLU A 66 15.21 20.85 -27.28
CA GLU A 66 16.45 21.53 -26.90
C GLU A 66 17.19 21.96 -28.18
N GLU A 67 17.35 23.27 -28.37
CA GLU A 67 18.23 23.82 -29.42
C GLU A 67 19.62 24.00 -28.82
N GLU A 68 20.60 23.21 -29.28
CA GLU A 68 22.01 23.48 -29.01
C GLU A 68 22.48 24.60 -29.94
N VAL A 69 22.86 25.74 -29.37
CA VAL A 69 23.46 26.83 -30.13
C VAL A 69 24.93 26.46 -30.35
N GLU A 70 25.23 25.73 -31.42
CA GLU A 70 26.61 25.62 -31.89
C GLU A 70 27.08 27.00 -32.35
N LYS A 71 28.04 27.56 -31.61
CA LYS A 71 28.86 28.66 -32.13
C LYS A 71 29.81 28.06 -33.15
N ASN A 72 29.43 28.03 -34.43
CA ASN A 72 30.33 28.37 -35.55
C ASN A 72 29.60 28.48 -36.89
N VAL A 73 29.79 29.67 -37.49
CA VAL A 73 30.01 30.00 -38.91
C VAL A 73 29.21 29.24 -39.98
N ASP A 74 28.37 30.02 -40.67
CA ASP A 74 27.72 29.78 -41.96
C ASP A 74 26.66 28.66 -42.06
N GLY A 75 25.38 29.08 -41.93
CA GLY A 75 24.24 28.42 -42.59
C GLY A 75 23.70 27.13 -41.96
N GLY A 76 24.21 26.71 -40.80
CA GLY A 76 23.75 25.50 -40.10
C GLY A 76 22.29 25.59 -39.64
N GLN A 77 21.46 24.67 -40.12
CA GLN A 77 20.07 24.49 -39.71
C GLN A 77 20.05 23.96 -38.26
N ALA A 78 19.44 24.70 -37.32
CA ALA A 78 19.35 24.27 -35.92
C ALA A 78 18.66 22.89 -35.82
N VAL A 79 19.41 21.86 -35.43
CA VAL A 79 18.88 20.51 -35.21
C VAL A 79 18.41 20.41 -33.77
N GLY A 80 17.11 20.60 -33.53
CA GLY A 80 16.52 20.45 -32.20
C GLY A 80 16.27 18.99 -31.83
N VAL A 81 16.72 18.56 -30.65
CA VAL A 81 16.45 17.21 -30.11
C VAL A 81 15.16 17.22 -29.29
N LEU A 82 14.23 16.30 -29.59
CA LEU A 82 12.97 16.16 -28.83
C LEU A 82 13.23 15.40 -27.51
N LYS A 83 12.90 16.03 -26.38
CA LYS A 83 13.01 15.46 -25.03
C LYS A 83 11.66 15.39 -24.33
N ASN A 84 11.51 14.42 -23.43
CA ASN A 84 10.34 14.24 -22.57
C ASN A 84 10.64 14.76 -21.16
N PHE A 85 9.81 15.68 -20.67
CA PHE A 85 9.75 16.00 -19.24
C PHE A 85 8.80 15.02 -18.55
N LYS A 86 9.34 14.20 -17.66
CA LYS A 86 8.60 13.17 -16.92
C LYS A 86 8.50 13.55 -15.44
N THR A 87 7.48 13.05 -14.74
CA THR A 87 7.48 13.05 -13.27
C THR A 87 8.73 12.32 -12.77
N PRO A 88 9.48 12.86 -11.80
CA PRO A 88 10.71 12.23 -11.32
C PRO A 88 10.46 10.85 -10.71
N ASP A 89 11.50 10.03 -10.71
CA ASP A 89 11.49 8.71 -10.09
C ASP A 89 11.15 8.80 -8.60
N GLY A 90 10.18 7.99 -8.16
CA GLY A 90 9.71 7.94 -6.78
C GLY A 90 8.80 9.11 -6.36
N GLN A 91 8.40 9.99 -7.28
CA GLN A 91 7.50 11.11 -6.97
C GLN A 91 6.21 10.99 -7.76
N ALA A 92 5.18 10.46 -7.10
CA ALA A 92 3.80 10.49 -7.58
C ALA A 92 2.98 11.47 -6.75
N GLY A 93 1.98 12.11 -7.36
CA GLY A 93 1.27 13.20 -6.69
C GLY A 93 0.10 13.76 -7.47
N VAL A 94 -0.55 14.75 -6.87
CA VAL A 94 -1.70 15.46 -7.45
C VAL A 94 -1.19 16.72 -8.11
N PHE A 95 -1.49 16.87 -9.40
CA PHE A 95 -1.19 18.07 -10.17
C PHE A 95 -1.96 19.27 -9.58
N VAL A 96 -1.24 20.34 -9.23
CA VAL A 96 -1.84 21.56 -8.63
C VAL A 96 -1.98 22.64 -9.68
N SER A 97 -0.89 22.99 -10.36
CA SER A 97 -0.88 24.03 -11.37
C SER A 97 0.29 23.87 -12.34
N LYS A 98 0.13 24.45 -13.54
CA LYS A 98 1.19 24.60 -14.54
C LYS A 98 1.33 26.06 -14.93
N MET A 99 2.51 26.43 -15.40
CA MET A 99 2.71 27.67 -16.14
C MET A 99 1.91 27.63 -17.45
N ASP A 100 1.40 28.78 -17.87
CA ASP A 100 0.78 28.93 -19.19
C ASP A 100 1.86 28.89 -20.28
N LEU A 101 2.18 27.67 -20.70
CA LEU A 101 3.05 27.41 -21.83
C LEU A 101 2.22 27.63 -23.10
N ALA A 102 2.46 28.74 -23.80
CA ALA A 102 1.98 28.97 -25.17
C ALA A 102 3.09 28.69 -26.19
N LYS A 103 2.74 28.50 -27.47
CA LYS A 103 3.72 28.28 -28.53
C LYS A 103 4.66 29.50 -28.62
N GLY A 104 5.97 29.27 -28.50
CA GLY A 104 6.99 30.32 -28.56
C GLY A 104 7.36 31.00 -27.24
N VAL A 105 6.84 30.55 -26.09
CA VAL A 105 7.32 31.01 -24.78
C VAL A 105 8.78 30.60 -24.59
N GLU A 106 9.66 31.56 -24.31
CA GLU A 106 11.05 31.29 -23.91
C GLU A 106 11.10 31.07 -22.40
N LEU A 107 11.65 29.93 -21.96
CA LEU A 107 11.86 29.62 -20.55
C LEU A 107 13.26 30.02 -20.10
N LYS A 108 13.35 30.61 -18.91
CA LYS A 108 14.60 31.00 -18.24
C LYS A 108 14.92 30.03 -17.12
N ASN A 109 16.19 30.04 -16.68
CA ASN A 109 16.62 29.26 -15.52
C ASN A 109 15.76 29.66 -14.32
N GLY A 110 15.23 28.68 -13.59
CA GLY A 110 14.44 28.94 -12.39
C GLY A 110 12.97 29.30 -12.63
N ASP A 111 12.46 29.25 -13.87
CA ASP A 111 11.00 29.39 -14.10
C ASP A 111 10.26 28.17 -13.52
N LEU A 112 9.20 28.40 -12.75
CA LEU A 112 8.34 27.35 -12.19
C LEU A 112 7.40 26.83 -13.28
N ILE A 113 7.65 25.63 -13.79
CA ILE A 113 6.86 25.03 -14.86
C ILE A 113 5.62 24.32 -14.31
N LEU A 114 5.79 23.64 -13.18
CA LEU A 114 4.75 22.78 -12.61
C LEU A 114 4.83 22.75 -11.09
N SER A 115 3.67 22.75 -10.46
CA SER A 115 3.51 22.45 -9.03
C SER A 115 2.66 21.21 -8.84
N MET A 116 3.17 20.29 -8.03
CA MET A 116 2.52 19.04 -7.68
C MET A 116 2.56 18.85 -6.17
N ARG A 117 1.43 18.45 -5.59
CA ARG A 117 1.37 17.98 -4.20
C ARG A 117 1.78 16.52 -4.18
N ARG A 118 2.75 16.16 -3.34
CA ARG A 118 3.17 14.76 -3.20
C ARG A 118 2.04 13.89 -2.64
N CYS A 119 2.08 12.60 -2.95
CA CYS A 119 1.20 11.63 -2.32
C CYS A 119 1.62 11.43 -0.85
N ASP A 120 0.66 11.49 0.06
CA ASP A 120 0.88 11.26 1.51
C ASP A 120 0.90 9.76 1.86
N HIS A 121 0.62 8.91 0.86
CA HIS A 121 0.58 7.45 0.97
C HIS A 121 -0.32 6.98 2.13
N THR A 122 -1.57 7.45 2.13
CA THR A 122 -2.55 7.18 3.20
C THR A 122 -3.09 5.76 3.20
N THR A 123 -2.88 4.98 2.13
CA THR A 123 -3.23 3.55 2.08
C THR A 123 -2.09 2.77 1.44
N VAL A 124 -1.59 1.76 2.13
CA VAL A 124 -0.42 0.96 1.73
C VAL A 124 -0.73 -0.52 1.94
N ALA A 125 -0.49 -1.34 0.92
CA ALA A 125 -0.61 -2.79 0.98
C ALA A 125 0.71 -3.42 0.51
N ASN A 126 1.35 -4.22 1.36
CA ASN A 126 2.63 -4.89 1.04
C ASN A 126 3.69 -3.91 0.49
N ASP A 127 3.87 -2.79 1.18
CA ASP A 127 4.76 -1.68 0.81
C ASP A 127 4.42 -0.95 -0.50
N MET A 128 3.30 -1.27 -1.15
CA MET A 128 2.81 -0.55 -2.31
C MET A 128 1.69 0.41 -1.90
N CYS A 129 1.80 1.68 -2.29
CA CYS A 129 0.72 2.62 -2.05
C CYS A 129 -0.46 2.36 -3.00
N ALA A 130 -1.66 2.17 -2.44
CA ALA A 130 -2.88 1.90 -3.21
C ALA A 130 -3.39 3.12 -4.00
N VAL A 131 -2.98 4.33 -3.60
CA VAL A 131 -3.38 5.58 -4.25
C VAL A 131 -2.50 5.87 -5.47
N CYS A 132 -1.19 5.75 -5.32
CA CYS A 132 -0.24 6.17 -6.36
C CYS A 132 0.48 5.03 -7.09
N GLY A 133 0.40 3.80 -6.58
CA GLY A 133 1.11 2.64 -7.13
C GLY A 133 2.61 2.63 -6.86
N VAL A 134 3.16 3.61 -6.13
CA VAL A 134 4.59 3.63 -5.79
C VAL A 134 4.89 2.50 -4.81
N ASN A 135 5.93 1.73 -5.12
CA ASN A 135 6.54 0.83 -4.16
C ASN A 135 7.40 1.65 -3.20
N LEU A 136 7.01 1.64 -1.93
CA LEU A 136 7.63 2.39 -0.85
C LEU A 136 8.87 1.69 -0.28
N ARG A 137 9.10 0.42 -0.64
CA ARG A 137 10.23 -0.38 -0.14
C ARG A 137 11.56 0.15 -0.67
N GLU A 138 12.61 0.07 0.15
CA GLU A 138 13.98 0.34 -0.28
C GLU A 138 14.40 -0.62 -1.40
N LYS A 139 15.29 -0.15 -2.30
CA LYS A 139 15.92 -1.04 -3.28
C LYS A 139 16.77 -2.05 -2.51
N ASP A 140 16.51 -3.33 -2.75
CA ASP A 140 17.10 -4.47 -2.03
C ASP A 140 16.73 -4.57 -0.52
N GLY A 141 15.79 -3.75 -0.06
CA GLY A 141 15.28 -3.79 1.32
C GLY A 141 14.34 -4.98 1.59
N ARG A 142 14.27 -5.38 2.85
CA ARG A 142 13.32 -6.40 3.32
C ARG A 142 11.90 -5.83 3.37
N PRO A 143 10.85 -6.68 3.36
CA PRO A 143 9.48 -6.21 3.58
C PRO A 143 9.37 -5.36 4.85
N GLY A 144 8.74 -4.19 4.75
CA GLY A 144 8.62 -3.20 5.82
C GLY A 144 9.75 -2.16 5.90
N GLU A 145 10.88 -2.36 5.22
CA GLU A 145 11.95 -1.35 5.12
C GLU A 145 11.60 -0.33 4.03
N ARG A 146 11.05 0.81 4.44
CA ARG A 146 10.51 1.83 3.52
C ARG A 146 11.48 2.98 3.29
N ALA A 147 11.75 3.26 2.01
CA ALA A 147 12.51 4.42 1.54
C ALA A 147 11.72 5.74 1.67
N PHE A 148 10.39 5.65 1.63
CA PHE A 148 9.50 6.82 1.55
C PHE A 148 8.63 6.95 2.80
N LYS A 149 8.44 8.19 3.25
CA LYS A 149 7.55 8.52 4.37
C LYS A 149 6.10 8.21 3.96
N SER A 150 5.36 7.54 4.84
CA SER A 150 3.94 7.24 4.66
C SER A 150 3.16 7.57 5.92
N GLU A 151 1.94 8.10 5.75
CA GLU A 151 1.01 8.34 6.85
C GLU A 151 0.27 7.07 7.30
N ALA A 152 0.28 6.01 6.47
CA ALA A 152 -0.38 4.76 6.77
C ALA A 152 0.34 3.98 7.88
N LYS A 153 -0.36 3.83 9.02
CA LYS A 153 0.18 3.24 10.26
C LYS A 153 -0.72 2.19 10.88
N PHE A 154 -2.01 2.18 10.54
CA PHE A 154 -3.02 1.37 11.21
C PHE A 154 -3.49 0.25 10.30
N SER A 155 -3.41 -1.00 10.77
CA SER A 155 -4.11 -2.10 10.13
C SER A 155 -5.53 -2.17 10.68
N VAL A 156 -6.51 -2.01 9.80
CA VAL A 156 -7.95 -2.05 10.14
C VAL A 156 -8.57 -3.39 9.79
N VAL A 157 -7.97 -4.13 8.84
CA VAL A 157 -8.45 -5.45 8.43
C VAL A 157 -7.64 -6.52 9.15
N HIS A 158 -8.26 -7.19 10.12
CA HIS A 158 -7.62 -8.23 10.94
C HIS A 158 -6.96 -9.33 10.11
N SER A 159 -7.58 -9.76 9.01
CA SER A 159 -7.00 -10.80 8.16
C SER A 159 -5.78 -10.34 7.34
N GLU A 160 -5.51 -9.03 7.26
CA GLU A 160 -4.53 -8.44 6.36
C GLU A 160 -3.64 -7.41 7.11
N PRO A 161 -2.70 -7.88 7.95
CA PRO A 161 -1.87 -7.00 8.77
C PRO A 161 -0.98 -6.04 7.95
N ASN A 162 -0.66 -6.42 6.72
CA ASN A 162 0.14 -5.62 5.80
C ASN A 162 -0.66 -4.57 5.02
N LEU A 163 -1.99 -4.51 5.21
CA LEU A 163 -2.83 -3.43 4.72
C LEU A 163 -2.92 -2.35 5.80
N LEU A 164 -2.21 -1.25 5.57
CA LEU A 164 -2.17 -0.10 6.45
C LEU A 164 -2.94 1.07 5.84
N VAL A 165 -3.62 1.81 6.70
CA VAL A 165 -4.27 3.09 6.37
C VAL A 165 -3.83 4.18 7.34
N ALA A 166 -4.01 5.43 6.94
CA ALA A 166 -3.80 6.58 7.80
C ALA A 166 -4.93 6.69 8.85
N CYS A 167 -4.70 7.54 9.85
CA CYS A 167 -5.56 7.63 11.04
C CYS A 167 -7.00 8.03 10.69
N ASP A 168 -7.16 9.00 9.78
CA ASP A 168 -8.47 9.54 9.44
C ASP A 168 -9.29 8.52 8.64
N GLU A 169 -8.67 7.82 7.70
CA GLU A 169 -9.27 6.69 7.00
C GLU A 169 -9.63 5.55 7.96
N ALA A 170 -8.77 5.24 8.93
CA ALA A 170 -9.06 4.21 9.93
C ALA A 170 -10.30 4.56 10.78
N LYS A 171 -10.42 5.82 11.22
CA LYS A 171 -11.59 6.33 11.95
C LYS A 171 -12.85 6.28 11.11
N GLN A 172 -12.77 6.67 9.84
CA GLN A 172 -13.92 6.62 8.93
C GLN A 172 -14.40 5.19 8.68
N LEU A 173 -13.47 4.23 8.56
CA LEU A 173 -13.82 2.81 8.44
C LEU A 173 -14.46 2.30 9.73
N GLY A 174 -13.87 2.58 10.89
CA GLY A 174 -14.42 2.20 12.19
C GLY A 174 -15.83 2.78 12.44
N GLY A 175 -16.04 4.06 12.10
CA GLY A 175 -17.35 4.71 12.22
C GLY A 175 -18.41 4.11 11.28
N LYS A 176 -18.03 3.67 10.08
CA LYS A 176 -18.93 2.95 9.17
C LYS A 176 -19.30 1.57 9.71
N ASP A 177 -18.35 0.85 10.28
CA ASP A 177 -18.61 -0.46 10.89
C ASP A 177 -19.54 -0.31 12.11
N GLU A 178 -19.32 0.70 12.95
CA GLU A 178 -20.22 1.05 14.05
C GLU A 178 -21.64 1.39 13.55
N GLN A 179 -21.74 2.24 12.53
CA GLN A 179 -23.03 2.60 11.94
C GLN A 179 -23.77 1.37 11.40
N ASN A 180 -23.07 0.49 10.69
CA ASN A 180 -23.66 -0.76 10.16
C ASN A 180 -24.20 -1.66 11.28
N LEU A 181 -23.48 -1.78 12.39
CA LEU A 181 -23.93 -2.53 13.56
C LEU A 181 -25.19 -1.90 14.19
N LEU A 182 -25.23 -0.58 14.32
CA LEU A 182 -26.40 0.15 14.83
C LEU A 182 -27.62 0.01 13.92
N GLU A 183 -27.44 0.16 12.60
CA GLU A 183 -28.50 0.04 11.59
C GLU A 183 -29.09 -1.38 11.57
N THR A 184 -28.23 -2.40 11.68
CA THR A 184 -28.66 -3.81 11.75
C THR A 184 -29.10 -4.25 13.14
N ARG A 185 -29.02 -3.36 14.15
CA ARG A 185 -29.30 -3.64 15.57
C ARG A 185 -28.52 -4.84 16.12
N ARG A 186 -27.25 -4.94 15.73
CA ARG A 186 -26.33 -5.99 16.18
C ARG A 186 -25.21 -5.40 17.01
N LEU A 187 -24.63 -6.22 17.89
CA LEU A 187 -23.40 -5.90 18.62
C LEU A 187 -22.23 -6.72 18.08
N ALA A 188 -20.99 -6.35 18.39
CA ALA A 188 -19.84 -7.21 18.10
C ALA A 188 -19.66 -8.24 19.23
N LEU A 189 -19.55 -9.53 18.90
CA LEU A 189 -19.22 -10.60 19.85
C LEU A 189 -17.87 -11.21 19.50
N LEU A 190 -16.90 -11.08 20.42
CA LEU A 190 -15.62 -11.74 20.30
C LEU A 190 -15.69 -13.11 20.96
N VAL A 191 -15.29 -14.13 20.20
CA VAL A 191 -15.42 -15.52 20.59
C VAL A 191 -14.03 -16.16 20.64
N ASP A 192 -13.70 -16.72 21.80
CA ASP A 192 -12.50 -17.54 21.96
C ASP A 192 -12.72 -18.97 21.42
N LEU A 193 -11.63 -19.65 21.10
CA LEU A 193 -11.67 -21.03 20.60
C LEU A 193 -11.44 -22.03 21.73
N ASP A 194 -10.19 -22.19 22.14
CA ASP A 194 -9.75 -23.21 23.08
C ASP A 194 -10.39 -23.03 24.45
N LEU A 195 -10.89 -24.14 25.00
CA LEU A 195 -11.63 -24.20 26.26
C LEU A 195 -12.90 -23.31 26.30
N THR A 196 -13.35 -22.80 25.15
CA THR A 196 -14.56 -21.98 25.02
C THR A 196 -15.57 -22.63 24.09
N LEU A 197 -15.21 -22.81 22.82
CA LEU A 197 -16.02 -23.50 21.81
C LEU A 197 -15.52 -24.90 21.50
N ILE A 198 -14.24 -25.16 21.74
CA ILE A 198 -13.58 -26.42 21.40
C ILE A 198 -12.63 -26.86 22.51
N HIS A 199 -12.23 -28.12 22.44
CA HIS A 199 -11.08 -28.65 23.16
C HIS A 199 -10.17 -29.38 22.17
N THR A 200 -8.87 -29.16 22.28
CA THR A 200 -7.88 -29.71 21.35
C THR A 200 -6.78 -30.47 22.05
N THR A 201 -6.26 -31.51 21.40
CA THR A 201 -5.11 -32.29 21.85
C THR A 201 -4.27 -32.72 20.66
N ASP A 202 -2.96 -32.81 20.86
CA ASP A 202 -1.97 -33.35 19.92
C ASP A 202 -1.55 -34.79 20.29
N VAL A 203 -2.15 -35.35 21.35
CA VAL A 203 -1.94 -36.73 21.79
C VAL A 203 -2.81 -37.66 20.95
N PRO A 204 -2.29 -38.83 20.53
CA PRO A 204 -3.09 -39.83 19.84
C PRO A 204 -4.36 -40.19 20.62
N ILE A 205 -5.49 -40.20 19.92
CA ILE A 205 -6.80 -40.59 20.46
C ILE A 205 -7.29 -41.89 19.83
N GLU A 206 -8.25 -42.53 20.50
CA GLU A 206 -8.99 -43.65 19.91
C GLU A 206 -9.74 -43.21 18.65
N GLN A 207 -9.72 -44.07 17.62
CA GLN A 207 -10.44 -43.80 16.38
C GLN A 207 -11.95 -43.94 16.57
N GLY A 208 -12.72 -43.13 15.85
CA GLY A 208 -14.18 -43.24 15.83
C GLY A 208 -14.91 -42.51 16.97
N LEU A 209 -14.23 -41.63 17.72
CA LEU A 209 -14.90 -40.73 18.65
C LEU A 209 -15.82 -39.77 17.89
N GLU A 210 -17.10 -39.76 18.27
CA GLU A 210 -18.11 -38.87 17.70
C GLU A 210 -17.78 -37.40 17.98
N ASP A 211 -18.03 -36.53 17.00
CA ASP A 211 -17.76 -35.08 17.05
C ASP A 211 -16.30 -34.70 17.30
N VAL A 212 -15.36 -35.57 16.93
CA VAL A 212 -13.93 -35.27 16.91
C VAL A 212 -13.42 -35.11 15.47
N HIS A 213 -12.83 -33.96 15.20
CA HIS A 213 -12.24 -33.61 13.91
C HIS A 213 -10.72 -33.62 14.01
N SER A 214 -10.04 -34.17 13.01
CA SER A 214 -8.58 -34.23 13.00
C SER A 214 -8.00 -33.48 11.81
N PHE A 215 -6.89 -32.78 12.01
CA PHE A 215 -6.13 -32.16 10.94
C PHE A 215 -4.66 -32.04 11.30
N GLU A 216 -3.81 -31.95 10.28
CA GLU A 216 -2.37 -31.80 10.45
C GLU A 216 -1.93 -30.38 10.15
N LEU A 217 -0.99 -29.88 10.95
CA LEU A 217 -0.27 -28.63 10.69
C LEU A 217 1.23 -28.91 10.71
N CYS A 218 1.99 -28.17 9.90
CA CYS A 218 3.44 -28.25 9.92
C CYS A 218 3.95 -27.34 11.05
N ASP A 219 4.76 -27.89 11.95
CA ASP A 219 5.46 -27.09 12.95
C ASP A 219 6.58 -26.29 12.26
N PRO A 220 6.53 -24.94 12.28
CA PRO A 220 7.52 -24.11 11.59
C PRO A 220 8.93 -24.20 12.19
N ASN A 221 9.07 -24.63 13.44
CA ASN A 221 10.38 -24.75 14.11
C ASN A 221 11.03 -26.11 13.87
N PHE A 222 10.24 -27.17 13.69
CA PHE A 222 10.74 -28.54 13.64
C PHE A 222 10.50 -29.25 12.31
N SER A 223 9.88 -28.60 11.32
CA SER A 223 9.54 -29.19 10.01
C SER A 223 8.83 -30.54 10.14
N ARG A 224 8.02 -30.69 11.18
CA ARG A 224 7.32 -31.93 11.52
C ARG A 224 5.82 -31.68 11.52
N HIS A 225 5.06 -32.63 10.98
CA HIS A 225 3.61 -32.57 11.04
C HIS A 225 3.14 -32.94 12.45
N VAL A 226 2.27 -32.11 13.01
CA VAL A 226 1.56 -32.35 14.27
C VAL A 226 0.09 -32.54 13.93
N THR A 227 -0.47 -33.66 14.36
CA THR A 227 -1.90 -33.96 14.22
C THR A 227 -2.64 -33.38 15.40
N TYR A 228 -3.59 -32.48 15.15
CA TYR A 228 -4.50 -31.94 16.13
C TYR A 228 -5.83 -32.68 16.06
N HIS A 229 -6.32 -33.11 17.21
CA HIS A 229 -7.66 -33.64 17.40
C HIS A 229 -8.52 -32.60 18.12
N VAL A 230 -9.64 -32.23 17.52
CA VAL A 230 -10.50 -31.13 17.96
C VAL A 230 -11.89 -31.66 18.24
N ARG A 231 -12.32 -31.57 19.49
CA ARG A 231 -13.69 -31.84 19.90
C ARG A 231 -14.47 -30.55 20.04
N LEU A 232 -15.63 -30.47 19.43
CA LEU A 232 -16.52 -29.33 19.59
C LEU A 232 -17.22 -29.38 20.96
N ARG A 233 -17.40 -28.22 21.58
CA ARG A 233 -18.26 -28.10 22.76
C ARG A 233 -19.70 -28.42 22.34
N PRO A 234 -20.46 -29.21 23.14
CA PRO A 234 -21.85 -29.48 22.84
C PRO A 234 -22.63 -28.20 22.53
N HIS A 235 -23.42 -28.24 21.46
CA HIS A 235 -24.21 -27.12 20.96
C HIS A 235 -23.43 -25.89 20.46
N ALA A 236 -22.11 -25.94 20.30
CA ALA A 236 -21.31 -24.80 19.83
C ALA A 236 -21.83 -24.21 18.51
N ARG A 237 -22.12 -25.05 17.51
CA ARG A 237 -22.68 -24.60 16.22
C ARG A 237 -24.02 -23.91 16.38
N ARG A 238 -24.92 -24.48 17.19
CA ARG A 238 -26.24 -23.90 17.47
C ARG A 238 -26.11 -22.56 18.19
N PHE A 239 -25.22 -22.47 19.19
CA PHE A 239 -24.92 -21.23 19.89
C PHE A 239 -24.45 -20.13 18.91
N LEU A 240 -23.52 -20.45 18.00
CA LEU A 240 -23.05 -19.49 17.00
C LEU A 240 -24.15 -19.08 16.03
N ALA A 241 -24.96 -20.03 15.55
CA ALA A 241 -26.07 -19.75 14.65
C ALA A 241 -27.09 -18.79 15.29
N GLU A 242 -27.52 -19.05 16.52
CA GLU A 242 -28.46 -18.16 17.22
C GLU A 242 -27.83 -16.82 17.59
N SER A 243 -26.56 -16.82 18.03
CA SER A 243 -25.85 -15.59 18.38
C SER A 243 -25.65 -14.68 17.17
N SER A 244 -25.45 -15.24 15.98
CA SER A 244 -25.25 -14.44 14.75
C SER A 244 -26.43 -13.52 14.40
N ARG A 245 -27.64 -13.84 14.90
CA ARG A 245 -28.85 -13.03 14.73
C ARG A 245 -28.79 -11.70 15.50
N LEU A 246 -28.07 -11.68 16.61
CA LEU A 246 -27.94 -10.52 17.50
C LEU A 246 -26.54 -9.90 17.46
N PHE A 247 -25.56 -10.66 17.01
CA PHE A 247 -24.16 -10.27 17.04
C PHE A 247 -23.48 -10.48 15.69
N GLU A 248 -22.58 -9.57 15.32
CA GLU A 248 -21.53 -9.88 14.37
C GLU A 248 -20.42 -10.65 15.10
N LEU A 249 -20.10 -11.85 14.59
CA LEU A 249 -19.18 -12.76 15.26
C LEU A 249 -17.75 -12.57 14.75
N HIS A 250 -16.82 -12.48 15.70
CA HIS A 250 -15.38 -12.39 15.46
C HIS A 250 -14.66 -13.43 16.31
N ILE A 251 -13.70 -14.17 15.73
CA ILE A 251 -12.84 -15.06 16.52
C ILE A 251 -11.69 -14.26 17.10
N CYS A 252 -11.38 -14.42 18.38
CA CYS A 252 -10.21 -13.86 19.05
C CYS A 252 -9.53 -14.91 19.93
N THR A 253 -8.44 -15.49 19.41
CA THR A 253 -7.70 -16.61 20.01
C THR A 253 -6.21 -16.33 20.13
N PHE A 254 -5.55 -17.00 21.07
CA PHE A 254 -4.08 -17.06 21.16
C PHE A 254 -3.48 -18.29 20.46
N GLY A 255 -4.29 -19.05 19.71
CA GLY A 255 -3.79 -20.01 18.74
C GLY A 255 -3.05 -19.31 17.58
N ALA A 256 -2.13 -20.03 16.93
CA ALA A 256 -1.48 -19.56 15.71
C ALA A 256 -2.49 -19.39 14.56
N ARG A 257 -2.14 -18.56 13.56
CA ARG A 257 -3.05 -18.22 12.46
C ARG A 257 -3.58 -19.44 11.71
N GLU A 258 -2.71 -20.35 11.30
CA GLU A 258 -3.10 -21.54 10.54
C GLU A 258 -4.08 -22.43 11.33
N TYR A 259 -3.80 -22.61 12.62
CA TYR A 259 -4.66 -23.34 13.55
C TYR A 259 -6.04 -22.69 13.67
N ALA A 260 -6.09 -21.38 13.93
CA ALA A 260 -7.35 -20.65 14.07
C ALA A 260 -8.20 -20.76 12.80
N HIS A 261 -7.60 -20.63 11.62
CA HIS A 261 -8.31 -20.81 10.35
C HIS A 261 -8.80 -22.24 10.14
N ARG A 262 -8.04 -23.26 10.58
CA ARG A 262 -8.45 -24.66 10.42
C ARG A 262 -9.64 -24.99 11.31
N VAL A 263 -9.62 -24.54 12.55
CA VAL A 263 -10.75 -24.63 13.49
C VAL A 263 -11.96 -23.85 12.98
N ALA A 264 -11.77 -22.62 12.49
CA ALA A 264 -12.86 -21.82 11.97
C ALA A 264 -13.58 -22.53 10.82
N ARG A 265 -12.85 -23.21 9.92
CA ARG A 265 -13.46 -24.03 8.85
C ARG A 265 -14.24 -25.23 9.38
N ILE A 266 -13.87 -25.77 10.53
CA ILE A 266 -14.65 -26.83 11.18
C ILE A 266 -15.96 -26.21 11.68
N LEU A 267 -15.90 -25.10 12.42
CA LEU A 267 -17.08 -24.44 13.02
C LEU A 267 -18.03 -23.83 11.99
N ASP A 268 -17.49 -23.24 10.92
CA ASP A 268 -18.17 -22.41 9.92
C ASP A 268 -17.66 -22.76 8.50
N PRO A 269 -18.08 -23.91 7.93
CA PRO A 269 -17.54 -24.42 6.67
C PRO A 269 -17.80 -23.52 5.46
N ASP A 270 -18.95 -22.84 5.43
CA ASP A 270 -19.36 -21.93 4.37
C ASP A 270 -18.87 -20.49 4.58
N ARG A 271 -18.24 -20.21 5.74
CA ARG A 271 -17.72 -18.90 6.15
C ARG A 271 -18.81 -17.84 6.31
N SER A 272 -20.04 -18.25 6.58
CA SER A 272 -21.19 -17.36 6.73
C SER A 272 -21.17 -16.60 8.06
N LEU A 273 -20.57 -17.19 9.10
CA LEU A 273 -20.59 -16.65 10.47
C LEU A 273 -19.41 -15.71 10.74
N PHE A 274 -18.19 -16.16 10.49
CA PHE A 274 -16.97 -15.40 10.82
C PHE A 274 -16.32 -14.75 9.59
N GLY A 275 -16.49 -15.30 8.39
CA GLY A 275 -15.89 -14.76 7.18
C GLY A 275 -14.37 -14.59 7.30
N ARG A 276 -13.89 -13.33 7.30
CA ARG A 276 -12.48 -12.96 7.49
C ARG A 276 -12.16 -12.41 8.90
N ARG A 277 -13.15 -12.38 9.81
CA ARG A 277 -13.06 -11.80 11.16
C ARG A 277 -12.40 -12.77 12.15
N ILE A 278 -11.13 -13.09 11.92
CA ILE A 278 -10.34 -14.00 12.76
C ILE A 278 -9.08 -13.26 13.20
N LEU A 279 -8.98 -13.06 14.51
CA LEU A 279 -7.80 -12.54 15.20
C LEU A 279 -7.10 -13.70 15.91
N SER A 280 -5.93 -14.08 15.40
CA SER A 280 -5.08 -15.09 16.02
C SER A 280 -3.94 -14.42 16.81
N ARG A 281 -3.09 -15.24 17.44
CA ARG A 281 -1.90 -14.76 18.15
C ARG A 281 -0.99 -13.93 17.25
N ASP A 282 -0.93 -14.26 15.96
CA ASP A 282 0.02 -13.65 15.03
C ASP A 282 -0.40 -12.22 14.65
N GLU A 283 -1.68 -11.88 14.83
CA GLU A 283 -2.21 -10.51 14.66
C GLU A 283 -2.46 -9.80 16.00
N CYS A 284 -2.27 -10.47 17.13
CA CYS A 284 -2.34 -9.84 18.44
C CYS A 284 -1.11 -8.96 18.67
N PHE A 285 -1.35 -7.70 19.02
CA PHE A 285 -0.32 -6.77 19.46
C PHE A 285 0.33 -7.22 20.78
N ASP A 286 -0.50 -7.74 21.69
CA ASP A 286 -0.06 -8.30 22.96
C ASP A 286 -0.46 -9.79 23.02
N GLN A 287 0.54 -10.67 22.91
CA GLN A 287 0.32 -12.12 22.94
C GLN A 287 -0.09 -12.66 24.32
N ALA A 288 -0.01 -11.83 25.37
CA ALA A 288 -0.37 -12.21 26.74
C ALA A 288 -1.72 -11.62 27.20
N SER A 289 -2.29 -10.62 26.51
CA SER A 289 -3.50 -9.92 26.97
C SER A 289 -4.53 -9.63 25.88
N LYS A 290 -5.67 -10.32 25.95
CA LYS A 290 -6.83 -10.04 25.08
C LYS A 290 -7.40 -8.63 25.29
N ARG A 291 -7.34 -8.11 26.52
CA ARG A 291 -7.82 -6.77 26.88
C ARG A 291 -7.07 -5.66 26.14
N ASN A 292 -5.76 -5.82 25.97
CA ASN A 292 -4.93 -4.82 25.29
C ASN A 292 -5.20 -4.83 23.78
N ASN A 293 -5.41 -6.01 23.19
CA ASN A 293 -5.77 -6.14 21.77
C ASN A 293 -7.16 -5.54 21.47
N LEU A 294 -8.11 -5.71 22.38
CA LEU A 294 -9.48 -5.15 22.29
C LEU A 294 -9.49 -3.63 22.09
N GLN A 295 -8.71 -2.90 22.89
CA GLN A 295 -8.69 -1.44 22.83
C GLN A 295 -8.14 -0.93 21.50
N LYS A 296 -7.25 -1.67 20.86
CA LYS A 296 -6.62 -1.23 19.61
C LYS A 296 -7.43 -1.61 18.37
N ASN A 297 -8.09 -2.78 18.40
CA ASN A 297 -8.82 -3.31 17.27
C ASN A 297 -10.25 -2.75 17.13
N PHE A 298 -10.85 -2.25 18.23
CA PHE A 298 -12.24 -1.79 18.27
C PHE A 298 -12.42 -0.36 18.80
N LYS A 299 -11.34 0.35 19.13
CA LYS A 299 -11.40 1.79 19.47
C LYS A 299 -10.38 2.56 18.62
N ILE A 300 -10.80 2.98 17.43
CA ILE A 300 -10.11 3.99 16.63
C ILE A 300 -11.01 5.22 16.53
#